data_AF-A0A354C0K0-F1
#
_entry.id   AF-A0A354C0K0-F1
#
_cell.length_a   1.000
_cell.length_b   1.000
_cell.length_c   1.000
_cell.angle_alpha   90.00
_cell.angle_beta   90.00
_cell.angle_gamma   90.00
#
_symmetry.space_group_name_H-M   'P 1'
#
loop_
_entity.id
_entity.type
_entity.pdbx_description
1 polymer ?
#
loop_
_entity_poly.entity_id
_entity_poly.type
_entity_poly.pdbx_seq_one_letter_code
_entity_poly.pdbx_strand_id
1 'polypeptide(L)'
;MAIVQNPITGRTKKKFGTAVFSKQFGKNVMRSKPMEVKNPQTVGQVTQRNKFATTVNLVRQVLPLINEVYAGSLRKMSPFNKITNNRHEQN
;
A
#
# COMPACT_ATOMS: atom_id res chain seq x y z
N MET A 1 13.47 16.10 -13.29
CA MET A 1 12.14 16.43 -12.73
C MET A 1 11.97 17.93 -12.83
N ALA A 2 10.99 18.42 -13.60
CA ALA A 2 10.82 19.85 -13.82
C ALA A 2 9.89 20.45 -12.76
N ILE A 3 10.30 21.56 -12.16
CA ILE A 3 9.45 22.35 -11.24
C ILE A 3 8.75 23.40 -12.09
N VAL A 4 7.42 23.38 -12.11
CA VAL A 4 6.63 24.26 -12.98
C VAL A 4 6.28 25.54 -12.22
N GLN A 5 6.63 26.70 -12.79
CA GLN A 5 6.47 28.02 -12.15
C GLN A 5 5.19 28.77 -12.59
N ASN A 6 4.35 28.20 -13.47
CA ASN A 6 3.26 28.95 -14.11
C ASN A 6 1.91 28.79 -13.38
N PRO A 7 1.13 29.88 -13.13
CA PRO A 7 -0.12 29.83 -12.37
C PRO A 7 -1.25 29.03 -13.06
N ILE A 8 -1.27 28.94 -14.39
CA ILE A 8 -2.29 28.19 -15.14
C ILE A 8 -2.10 26.67 -14.96
N THR A 9 -0.85 26.19 -15.05
CA THR A 9 -0.48 24.78 -14.79
C THR A 9 -0.36 24.44 -13.30
N GLY A 10 -0.40 25.44 -12.41
CA GLY A 10 -0.35 25.23 -10.96
C GLY A 10 -1.62 24.60 -10.37
N ARG A 11 -2.75 24.70 -11.09
CA ARG A 11 -4.03 24.06 -10.73
C ARG A 11 -4.32 22.78 -11.51
N THR A 12 -3.55 22.49 -12.57
CA THR A 12 -3.73 21.27 -13.36
C THR A 12 -3.27 20.05 -12.56
N LYS A 13 -4.19 19.11 -12.34
CA LYS A 13 -3.93 17.83 -11.69
C LYS A 13 -4.04 16.73 -12.75
N LYS A 14 -3.39 15.59 -12.52
CA LYS A 14 -3.43 14.38 -13.37
C LYS A 14 -2.53 14.48 -14.60
N LYS A 15 -2.92 13.88 -15.73
CA LYS A 15 -2.09 13.66 -16.91
C LYS A 15 -2.52 14.60 -18.02
N PHE A 16 -1.57 15.17 -18.76
CA PHE A 16 -1.83 15.92 -19.98
C PHE A 16 -0.77 15.54 -21.01
N GLY A 17 -1.21 14.94 -22.13
CA GLY A 17 -0.32 14.38 -23.14
C GLY A 17 0.68 13.38 -22.56
N THR A 18 1.97 13.64 -22.81
CA THR A 18 3.10 12.86 -22.29
C THR A 18 3.58 13.32 -20.91
N ALA A 19 2.93 14.31 -20.29
CA ALA A 19 3.30 14.85 -18.98
C ALA A 19 2.32 14.42 -17.87
N VAL A 20 2.85 14.19 -16.68
CA VAL A 20 2.13 13.88 -15.45
C VAL A 20 2.42 14.98 -14.44
N PHE A 21 1.36 15.66 -14.01
CA PHE A 21 1.41 16.73 -13.01
C PHE A 21 1.12 16.14 -11.63
N SER A 22 2.03 16.37 -10.68
CA SER A 22 1.91 15.94 -9.30
C SER A 22 2.41 17.03 -8.35
N LYS A 23 1.98 16.99 -7.08
CA LYS A 23 2.48 17.89 -6.04
C LYS A 23 3.34 17.10 -5.08
N GLN A 24 4.57 17.55 -4.85
CA GLN A 24 5.50 16.94 -3.91
C GLN A 24 6.09 18.04 -3.02
N PHE A 25 6.02 17.86 -1.71
CA PHE A 25 6.51 18.82 -0.71
C PHE A 25 6.05 20.26 -0.96
N GLY A 26 4.78 20.46 -1.26
CA GLY A 26 4.23 21.80 -1.52
C GLY A 26 4.52 22.36 -2.92
N LYS A 27 5.45 21.79 -3.68
CA LYS A 27 5.85 22.26 -5.01
C LYS A 27 5.13 21.49 -6.12
N ASN A 28 4.80 22.17 -7.20
CA ASN A 28 4.24 21.56 -8.40
C ASN A 28 5.35 20.96 -9.25
N VAL A 29 5.17 19.70 -9.62
CA VAL A 29 6.19 18.87 -10.24
C VAL A 29 5.63 18.23 -11.49
N MET A 30 6.40 18.32 -12.58
CA MET A 30 6.10 17.65 -13.82
C MET A 30 7.09 16.50 -14.09
N ARG A 31 6.52 15.35 -14.43
CA ARG A 31 7.24 14.13 -14.84
C ARG A 31 6.75 13.71 -16.22
N SER A 32 7.62 13.11 -17.03
CA SER A 32 7.18 12.43 -18.25
C SER A 32 6.42 11.15 -17.89
N LYS A 33 5.41 10.82 -18.70
CA LYS A 33 4.79 9.50 -18.71
C LYS A 33 5.87 8.48 -19.11
N PRO A 34 5.94 7.31 -18.47
CA PRO A 34 6.84 6.25 -18.92
C PRO A 34 6.54 5.92 -20.39
N MET A 35 7.59 5.90 -21.22
CA MET A 35 7.48 5.62 -22.66
C MET A 35 7.07 4.17 -22.93
N GLU A 36 7.60 3.25 -22.12
CA GLU A 36 7.25 1.85 -22.17
C GLU A 36 6.80 1.40 -20.78
N VAL A 37 5.68 0.68 -20.73
CA VAL A 37 5.21 0.03 -19.51
C VAL A 37 5.21 -1.46 -19.79
N LYS A 38 6.03 -2.22 -19.08
CA LYS A 38 6.07 -3.67 -19.21
C LYS A 38 4.78 -4.29 -18.71
N ASN A 39 4.33 -5.36 -19.36
CA ASN A 39 3.12 -6.09 -18.94
C ASN A 39 3.30 -6.62 -17.50
N PRO A 40 2.42 -6.22 -16.55
CA PRO A 40 2.48 -6.70 -15.17
C PRO A 40 1.88 -8.11 -14.98
N GLN A 41 1.59 -8.85 -16.06
CA GLN A 41 1.01 -10.19 -16.03
C GLN A 41 1.93 -11.24 -16.66
N THR A 42 3.24 -11.16 -16.43
CA THR A 42 4.12 -12.27 -16.84
C THR A 42 3.75 -13.54 -16.07
N VAL A 43 3.95 -14.71 -16.68
CA VAL A 43 3.63 -16.00 -16.05
C VAL A 43 4.29 -16.14 -14.66
N GLY A 44 5.56 -15.74 -14.54
CA GLY A 44 6.26 -15.72 -13.25
C GLY A 44 5.61 -14.81 -12.21
N GLN A 45 5.18 -13.60 -12.61
CA GLN A 45 4.50 -12.65 -11.72
C GLN A 45 3.13 -13.17 -11.27
N VAL A 46 2.37 -13.78 -12.16
CA VAL A 46 1.07 -14.39 -11.84
C VAL A 46 1.26 -15.56 -10.85
N THR A 47 2.24 -16.43 -11.11
CA THR A 47 2.56 -17.54 -10.20
C THR A 47 2.92 -17.06 -8.80
N GLN A 48 3.72 -16.00 -8.67
CA GLN A 48 4.06 -15.46 -7.35
C GLN A 48 2.86 -14.82 -6.63
N ARG A 49 2.00 -14.10 -7.37
CA ARG A 49 0.74 -13.58 -6.80
C ARG A 49 -0.16 -14.70 -6.31
N ASN A 50 -0.27 -15.78 -7.09
CA ASN A 50 -1.10 -16.94 -6.72
C ASN A 50 -0.55 -17.63 -5.47
N LYS A 51 0.77 -17.84 -5.39
CA LYS A 51 1.42 -18.38 -4.17
C LYS A 51 1.11 -17.52 -2.94
N PHE A 52 1.28 -16.20 -3.05
CA PHE A 52 0.97 -15.29 -1.94
C PHE A 52 -0.51 -15.31 -1.57
N ALA A 53 -1.41 -15.28 -2.54
CA ALA A 53 -2.85 -15.33 -2.32
C ALA A 53 -3.26 -16.62 -1.59
N THR A 54 -2.71 -17.77 -2.00
CA THR A 54 -2.94 -19.05 -1.33
C THR A 54 -2.45 -19.03 0.11
N THR A 55 -1.22 -18.53 0.37
CA THR A 55 -0.69 -18.42 1.74
C THR A 55 -1.58 -17.53 2.62
N VAL A 56 -2.02 -16.37 2.10
CA VAL A 56 -2.92 -15.48 2.85
C VAL A 56 -4.26 -16.15 3.15
N ASN A 57 -4.82 -16.89 2.19
CA ASN A 57 -6.08 -17.61 2.39
C ASN A 57 -5.94 -18.71 3.45
N LEU A 58 -4.82 -19.43 3.48
CA LEU A 58 -4.53 -20.39 4.52
C LEU A 58 -4.45 -19.73 5.90
N VAL A 59 -3.71 -18.61 6.01
CA VAL A 59 -3.60 -17.86 7.27
C VAL A 59 -4.99 -17.38 7.73
N ARG A 60 -5.82 -16.89 6.80
CA ARG A 60 -7.19 -16.45 7.10
C ARG A 60 -8.09 -17.55 7.66
N GLN A 61 -7.86 -18.82 7.33
CA GLN A 61 -8.61 -19.93 7.91
C GLN A 61 -8.26 -20.16 9.38
N VAL A 62 -7.03 -19.84 9.79
CA VAL A 62 -6.54 -20.04 11.16
C VAL A 62 -6.81 -18.82 12.06
N LEU A 63 -7.00 -17.63 11.46
CA LEU A 63 -7.27 -16.40 12.20
C LEU A 63 -8.48 -16.47 13.16
N PRO A 64 -9.64 -17.07 12.81
CA PRO A 64 -10.78 -17.20 13.72
C PRO A 64 -10.43 -18.00 14.98
N LEU A 65 -9.70 -19.10 14.83
CA LEU A 65 -9.28 -19.94 15.95
C LEU A 65 -8.30 -19.20 16.87
N ILE A 66 -7.35 -18.46 16.29
CA ILE A 66 -6.47 -17.57 17.07
C ILE A 66 -7.32 -16.52 17.80
N ASN A 67 -8.28 -15.89 17.12
CA ASN A 67 -9.13 -14.90 17.75
C ASN A 67 -9.98 -15.49 18.87
N GLU A 68 -10.52 -16.71 18.76
CA GLU A 68 -11.30 -17.37 19.83
C GLU A 68 -10.44 -17.72 21.04
N VAL A 69 -9.27 -18.35 20.83
CA VAL A 69 -8.33 -18.72 21.90
C VAL A 69 -7.84 -17.47 22.64
N TYR A 70 -7.51 -16.40 21.90
CA TYR A 70 -7.06 -15.15 22.51
C TYR A 70 -8.22 -14.30 23.06
N ALA A 71 -9.42 -14.32 22.48
CA ALA A 71 -10.60 -13.62 23.00
C ALA A 71 -11.00 -14.10 24.40
N GLY A 72 -10.87 -15.39 24.69
CA GLY A 72 -11.06 -15.92 26.05
C GLY A 72 -10.06 -15.36 27.09
N SER A 73 -8.88 -14.90 26.64
CA SER A 73 -7.84 -14.27 27.47
C SER A 73 -8.00 -12.74 27.58
N LEU A 74 -8.91 -12.13 26.82
CA LEU A 74 -9.03 -10.67 26.67
C LEU A 74 -10.20 -10.10 27.48
N ARG A 75 -9.92 -9.58 28.67
CA ARG A 75 -10.84 -8.64 29.35
C ARG A 75 -10.69 -7.25 28.71
N LYS A 76 -11.71 -6.81 27.96
CA LYS A 76 -11.98 -5.40 27.56
C LYS A 76 -11.11 -4.74 26.47
N MET A 77 -10.41 -5.49 25.61
CA MET A 77 -9.63 -4.89 24.49
C MET A 77 -9.75 -5.69 23.19
N SER A 78 -9.57 -5.02 22.05
CA SER A 78 -9.49 -5.72 20.76
C SER A 78 -8.18 -6.54 20.67
N PRO A 79 -8.21 -7.74 20.07
CA PRO A 79 -7.01 -8.60 19.96
C PRO A 79 -5.83 -7.90 19.26
N PHE A 80 -6.11 -7.03 18.29
CA PHE A 80 -5.10 -6.28 17.54
C PHE A 80 -4.30 -5.32 18.42
N ASN A 81 -4.97 -4.58 19.31
CA ASN A 81 -4.34 -3.52 20.10
C ASN A 81 -3.32 -4.07 21.11
N LYS A 82 -3.48 -5.29 21.64
CA LYS A 82 -2.55 -5.87 22.62
C LYS A 82 -1.25 -6.40 21.98
N ILE A 83 -1.33 -6.96 20.76
CA ILE A 83 -0.16 -7.49 20.03
C ILE A 83 0.83 -6.36 19.70
N THR A 84 0.33 -5.17 19.38
CA THR A 84 1.16 -4.01 19.07
C THR A 84 1.67 -3.29 20.33
N ASN A 85 0.87 -3.24 21.40
CA ASN A 85 1.25 -2.52 22.63
C ASN A 85 2.34 -3.24 23.44
N ASN A 86 2.35 -4.57 23.47
CA ASN A 86 3.38 -5.36 24.17
C ASN A 86 4.80 -5.18 23.60
N ARG A 87 4.95 -4.57 22.40
CA ARG A 87 6.25 -4.31 21.79
C ARG A 87 6.93 -3.05 22.32
N HIS A 88 6.21 -2.19 23.03
CA HIS A 88 6.73 -0.97 23.65
C HIS A 88 7.14 -1.16 25.11
N GLU A 89 6.81 -2.29 25.75
CA GLU A 89 7.07 -2.55 27.18
C GLU A 89 8.34 -3.41 27.42
N GLN A 90 9.16 -3.66 26.38
CA GLN A 90 10.40 -4.45 26.49
C GLN A 90 11.71 -3.65 26.28
N ASN A 91 11.68 -2.32 26.47
CA ASN A 91 12.89 -1.50 26.62
C ASN A 91 12.80 -0.66 27.88
#